data_AF-A0A2V7F6X1-F1
#
_entry.id   AF-A0A2V7F6X1-F1
#
_cell.length_a   1.000
_cell.length_b   1.000
_cell.length_c   1.000
_cell.angle_alpha   90.00
_cell.angle_beta   90.00
_cell.angle_gamma   90.00
#
_symmetry.space_group_name_H-M   'P 1'
#
loop_
_entity.id
_entity.type
_entity.pdbx_description
1 polymer ?
#
loop_
_entity_poly.entity_id
_entity_poly.type
_entity_poly.pdbx_seq_one_letter_code
_entity_poly.pdbx_strand_id
1 'polypeptide(L)' 'MMTTMAALLGTLPIALGIGAGADARRPLGLAVVGGLLVSQLLTLYITPVLYLYMESAQKYLVTHPISRVFFWRRPAPQPG' A
#
# COMPACT_ATOMS: atom_id res chain seq x y z
N MET A 1 12.28 -1.30 -7.06
CA MET A 1 11.88 -0.52 -8.26
C MET A 1 12.48 -1.12 -9.53
N MET A 2 12.02 -2.32 -9.92
CA MET A 2 12.54 -3.05 -11.09
C MET A 2 11.44 -3.27 -12.15
N THR A 3 10.18 -3.41 -11.70
CA THR A 3 8.99 -3.59 -12.54
C THR A 3 8.60 -2.33 -13.31
N THR A 4 8.68 -1.14 -12.70
CA THR A 4 8.37 0.14 -13.38
C THR A 4 9.37 0.44 -14.51
N MET A 5 10.65 0.18 -14.29
CA MET A 5 11.69 0.36 -15.32
C MET A 5 11.48 -0.60 -16.50
N ALA A 6 11.12 -1.87 -16.24
CA ALA A 6 10.81 -2.83 -17.30
C ALA A 6 9.58 -2.42 -18.13
N ALA A 7 8.51 -1.93 -17.47
CA ALA A 7 7.31 -1.45 -18.15
C ALA A 7 7.56 -0.18 -18.97
N LEU A 8 8.38 0.75 -18.45
CA LEU A 8 8.78 1.95 -19.17
C LEU A 8 9.62 1.60 -20.41
N LEU A 9 10.59 0.69 -20.29
CA LEU A 9 11.40 0.24 -21.43
C LEU A 9 10.57 -0.48 -22.51
N GLY A 10 9.54 -1.25 -22.12
CA GLY A 10 8.62 -1.90 -23.05
C GLY A 10 7.63 -0.97 -23.76
N THR A 11 7.27 0.16 -23.13
CA THR A 11 6.31 1.14 -23.68
C THR A 11 6.98 2.34 -24.36
N LEU A 12 8.27 2.60 -24.10
CA LEU A 12 9.08 3.64 -24.71
C LEU A 12 9.05 3.65 -26.26
N PRO A 13 9.25 2.52 -26.97
CA PRO A 13 9.22 2.52 -28.44
C PRO A 13 7.82 2.80 -29.02
N ILE A 14 6.75 2.45 -28.27
CA ILE A 14 5.37 2.74 -28.66
C ILE A 14 5.04 4.22 -28.44
N ALA A 15 5.50 4.80 -27.32
CA ALA A 15 5.28 6.20 -26.98
C ALA A 15 6.06 7.17 -27.89
N LEU A 16 7.28 6.80 -28.31
CA LEU A 16 8.10 7.59 -29.25
C LEU A 16 7.62 7.49 -30.71
N GLY A 17 6.66 6.60 -31.02
CA GLY A 17 5.99 6.56 -32.32
C GLY A 17 6.88 6.12 -33.50
N ILE A 18 7.95 5.36 -33.22
CA ILE A 18 8.82 4.75 -34.23
C ILE A 18 8.18 3.44 -34.71
N GLY A 19 7.22 3.55 -35.62
CA GLY A 19 6.56 2.41 -36.27
C GLY A 19 5.20 2.75 -36.89
N ALA A 20 4.89 2.13 -38.04
CA ALA A 20 3.63 2.34 -38.78
C ALA A 20 2.39 2.06 -37.89
N GLY A 21 1.45 3.01 -37.82
CA GLY A 21 0.26 2.94 -36.94
C GLY A 21 0.41 3.64 -35.58
N ALA A 22 1.45 4.46 -35.40
CA ALA A 22 1.74 5.20 -34.18
C ALA A 22 0.58 6.09 -33.67
N ASP A 23 -0.24 6.67 -34.56
CA ASP A 23 -1.35 7.54 -34.14
C ASP A 23 -2.42 6.82 -33.31
N ALA A 24 -2.67 5.54 -33.59
CA ALA A 24 -3.63 4.75 -32.82
C ALA A 24 -3.03 4.17 -31.52
N ARG A 25 -1.71 3.93 -31.48
CA ARG A 25 -1.03 3.27 -30.35
C ARG A 25 -0.42 4.23 -29.33
N ARG A 26 -0.16 5.49 -29.71
CA ARG A 26 0.27 6.58 -28.83
C ARG A 26 -0.66 6.80 -27.62
N PRO A 27 -1.99 6.96 -27.76
CA PRO A 27 -2.87 7.18 -26.61
C PRO A 27 -2.94 5.96 -25.67
N LEU A 28 -2.89 4.74 -26.22
CA LEU A 28 -2.82 3.50 -25.44
C LEU A 28 -1.53 3.43 -24.59
N GLY A 29 -0.38 3.77 -25.18
CA GLY A 29 0.90 3.82 -24.46
C GLY A 29 0.89 4.86 -23.32
N LEU A 30 0.36 6.06 -23.59
CA LEU A 30 0.23 7.13 -22.58
C LEU A 30 -0.70 6.73 -21.44
N ALA A 31 -1.83 6.07 -21.72
CA ALA A 31 -2.76 5.60 -20.70
C ALA A 31 -2.09 4.57 -19.76
N VAL A 32 -1.30 3.64 -20.30
CA VAL A 32 -0.58 2.64 -19.51
C VAL A 32 0.52 3.28 -18.65
N VAL A 33 1.35 4.15 -19.23
CA VAL A 33 2.41 4.84 -18.49
C VAL A 33 1.82 5.71 -17.37
N GLY A 34 0.75 6.46 -17.67
CA GLY A 34 0.02 7.24 -16.68
C GLY A 34 -0.58 6.37 -15.57
N GLY A 35 -1.22 5.25 -15.94
CA GLY A 35 -1.79 4.31 -14.98
C GLY A 35 -0.75 3.67 -14.07
N LEU A 36 0.44 3.37 -14.59
CA LEU A 36 1.56 2.84 -13.80
C LEU A 36 2.14 3.87 -12.84
N LEU A 37 2.30 5.13 -13.28
CA LEU A 37 2.73 6.22 -12.40
C LEU A 37 1.71 6.47 -11.28
N VAL A 38 0.42 6.50 -11.62
CA VAL A 38 -0.67 6.66 -10.64
C VAL A 38 -0.72 5.46 -9.68
N SER A 39 -0.54 4.23 -10.17
CA SER A 39 -0.53 3.03 -9.32
C SER A 39 0.58 3.07 -8.29
N GLN A 40 1.74 3.62 -8.65
CA GLN A 40 2.87 3.75 -7.75
C GLN A 40 2.61 4.79 -6.65
N LEU A 41 2.06 5.94 -7.02
CA LEU A 41 1.66 6.99 -6.08
C LEU A 41 0.51 6.51 -5.17
N LEU A 42 -0.48 5.86 -5.76
CA LEU A 42 -1.63 5.32 -5.04
C LEU A 42 -1.18 4.26 -4.03
N THR A 43 -0.26 3.36 -4.39
CA THR A 43 0.26 2.35 -3.45
C THR A 43 1.03 3.00 -2.31
N LEU A 44 1.92 3.95 -2.61
CA LEU A 44 2.69 4.68 -1.60
C LEU A 44 1.81 5.52 -0.67
N TYR A 45 0.66 5.99 -1.14
CA TYR A 45 -0.27 6.80 -0.36
C TYR A 45 -1.33 5.97 0.39
N ILE A 46 -1.88 4.93 -0.25
CA ILE A 46 -2.91 4.08 0.36
C ILE A 46 -2.33 3.25 1.50
N THR A 47 -1.09 2.74 1.38
CA THR A 47 -0.47 1.94 2.44
C THR A 47 -0.43 2.67 3.80
N PRO A 48 0.11 3.90 3.91
CA PRO A 48 0.11 4.63 5.18
C PRO A 48 -1.29 5.10 5.60
N VAL A 49 -2.15 5.49 4.66
CA VAL A 49 -3.52 5.92 4.98
C VAL A 49 -4.30 4.77 5.62
N LEU A 50 -4.22 3.57 5.05
CA LEU A 50 -4.88 2.39 5.58
C LEU A 50 -4.34 2.02 6.97
N TYR A 51 -3.03 2.18 7.21
CA TYR A 51 -2.44 2.02 8.53
C TYR A 51 -3.04 2.99 9.56
N LEU A 52 -3.17 4.27 9.21
CA LEU A 52 -3.77 5.28 10.11
C LEU A 52 -5.24 4.98 10.41
N TYR A 53 -6.00 4.50 9.43
CA TYR A 53 -7.38 4.07 9.64
C TYR A 53 -7.47 2.83 10.55
N MET A 54 -6.61 1.83 10.34
CA MET A 54 -6.56 0.63 11.19
C MET A 54 -6.10 0.96 12.61
N GLU A 55 -5.10 1.83 12.79
CA GLU A 55 -4.63 2.28 14.11
C GLU A 55 -5.74 3.01 14.86
N SER A 56 -6.48 3.87 14.15
CA SER A 56 -7.62 4.58 14.71
C SER A 56 -8.71 3.60 15.15
N ALA A 57 -9.09 2.65 14.29
CA ALA A 57 -10.04 1.59 14.62
C ALA A 57 -9.58 0.75 15.82
N GLN A 58 -8.30 0.36 15.86
CA GLN A 58 -7.73 -0.40 16.97
C GLN A 58 -7.80 0.37 18.29
N LYS A 59 -7.53 1.69 18.30
CA LYS A 59 -7.68 2.51 19.52
C LYS A 59 -9.12 2.49 20.05
N TYR A 60 -10.11 2.54 19.17
CA TYR A 60 -11.52 2.44 19.57
C TYR A 60 -11.88 1.06 20.13
N LEU A 61 -11.36 -0.03 19.54
CA LEU A 61 -11.64 -1.41 19.98
C LEU A 61 -10.84 -1.81 21.25
N VAL A 62 -9.62 -1.31 21.44
CA VAL A 62 -8.74 -1.62 22.58
C VAL A 62 -9.11 -0.85 23.86
N THR A 63 -10.00 0.14 23.77
CA THR A 63 -10.49 0.93 24.93
C THR A 63 -11.38 0.12 25.90
N HIS A 64 -11.67 -1.17 25.62
CA HIS A 64 -12.11 -2.10 26.68
C HIS A 64 -10.92 -2.96 27.16
N PRO A 65 -10.18 -2.50 28.18
CA PRO A 65 -9.13 -3.30 28.79
C PRO A 65 -9.76 -4.49 29.53
N ILE A 66 -9.81 -5.65 28.87
CA ILE A 66 -10.02 -6.97 29.48
C ILE A 66 -8.72 -7.39 30.21
N SER A 67 -8.03 -6.46 30.88
CA SER A 67 -6.81 -6.71 31.64
C SER A 67 -7.05 -6.81 33.15
N ARG A 68 -8.31 -6.71 33.62
CA ARG A 68 -8.63 -6.88 35.06
C ARG A 68 -8.80 -8.33 35.54
N VAL A 69 -8.90 -9.32 34.66
CA VAL A 69 -9.24 -10.69 35.08
C VAL A 69 -8.01 -11.57 35.36
N PHE A 70 -6.83 -11.24 34.80
CA PHE A 70 -5.64 -12.09 34.94
C PHE A 70 -4.72 -11.73 36.13
N PHE A 71 -4.97 -10.61 36.82
CA PHE A 71 -4.12 -10.13 37.92
C PHE A 71 -4.41 -10.79 39.28
N TRP A 72 -5.43 -11.65 39.40
CA TRP A 72 -5.85 -12.24 40.69
C TRP A 72 -5.20 -13.61 41.04
N ARG A 73 -4.24 -14.11 40.25
CA ARG A 73 -3.58 -15.41 40.52
C ARG A 73 -2.11 -15.30 40.96
N ARG A 74 -1.76 -14.29 41.76
CA ARG A 74 -0.50 -14.35 42.53
C ARG A 74 -0.84 -14.70 43.98
N PRO A 75 -0.63 -15.95 44.43
CA PRO A 75 -0.73 -16.28 45.85
C PRO A 75 0.31 -15.47 46.63
N ALA A 76 -0.12 -14.92 47.76
CA ALA A 76 0.69 -14.07 48.63
C ALA A 76 2.00 -14.77 49.07
N PRO A 77 3.09 -14.03 49.33
CA PRO A 77 4.25 -14.60 49.99
C PRO A 77 3.85 -15.02 51.41
N GLN A 78 4.05 -16.29 51.76
CA GLN A 78 3.90 -16.78 53.13
C GLN A 78 5.06 -16.24 53.98
N PRO A 79 4.80 -15.54 55.10
CA PRO A 79 5.82 -15.32 56.12
C PRO A 79 5.80 -16.50 57.10
N GLY A 80 6.91 -17.24 57.15
CA GLY A 80 7.16 -18.35 58.08
C GLY A 80 8.62 -18.77 58.01
#